data_AF-A0A6P7Z092-F1
#
_entry.id   AF-A0A6P7Z092-F1
#
_cell.length_a   1.000
_cell.length_b   1.000
_cell.length_c   1.000
_cell.angle_alpha   90.00
_cell.angle_beta   90.00
_cell.angle_gamma   90.00
#
_symmetry.space_group_name_H-M   'P 1'
#
loop_
_entity.id
_entity.type
_entity.pdbx_description
1 polymer ?
#
loop_
_entity_poly.entity_id
_entity_poly.type
_entity_poly.pdbx_seq_one_letter_code
_entity_poly.pdbx_strand_id
1 'polypeptide(L)'
;MADDLDELLDEVESKFCRTDVLRGEASGGGAGTGSYGTAAAERNRSSNSVMRRSKEDDDIEGLIEDIFHNVRFDEEMKPRSHTSDEPTIRSSIQMSGKKCCPVYVGGSKAPYGIGTNLSQRTCDHLRCTACDFNVVIYDDYQWDTSCDYLFFRNHMPEFSRLQEKMIRKKGTRAYACQCSWRSIKELTDLASDQHLHWVCGKHAE
;
A
#
# COMPACT_ATOMS: atom_id res chain seq x y z
N MET A 1 -13.87 13.99 40.99
CA MET A 1 -14.18 14.16 39.56
C MET A 1 -12.96 13.99 38.67
N ALA A 2 -11.74 14.42 39.08
CA ALA A 2 -10.50 13.98 38.43
C ALA A 2 -9.96 12.69 39.07
N ASP A 3 -10.16 12.50 40.38
CA ASP A 3 -9.68 11.35 41.15
C ASP A 3 -10.29 10.02 40.70
N ASP A 4 -11.50 10.05 40.12
CA ASP A 4 -12.21 8.87 39.63
C ASP A 4 -11.59 8.32 38.32
N LEU A 5 -10.84 9.15 37.59
CA LEU A 5 -10.19 8.75 36.34
C LEU A 5 -8.87 8.02 36.60
N ASP A 6 -8.12 8.50 37.59
CA ASP A 6 -6.83 7.93 37.97
C ASP A 6 -7.01 6.52 38.57
N GLU A 7 -8.04 6.31 39.40
CA GLU A 7 -8.37 4.99 39.95
C GLU A 7 -8.71 3.96 38.85
N LEU A 8 -9.38 4.40 37.78
CA LEU A 8 -9.69 3.55 36.62
C LEU A 8 -8.44 3.22 35.79
N LEU A 9 -7.46 4.12 35.72
CA LEU A 9 -6.19 3.88 35.03
C LEU A 9 -5.31 2.89 35.80
N ASP A 10 -5.23 3.03 37.13
CA ASP A 10 -4.48 2.12 38.00
C ASP A 10 -5.03 0.68 37.95
N GLU A 11 -6.36 0.53 37.86
CA GLU A 11 -7.01 -0.78 37.75
C GLU A 11 -6.64 -1.48 36.43
N VAL A 12 -6.60 -0.72 35.32
CA VAL A 12 -6.20 -1.24 34.00
C VAL A 12 -4.72 -1.60 33.98
N GLU A 13 -3.84 -0.75 34.52
CA GLU A 13 -2.40 -1.03 34.60
C GLU A 13 -2.13 -2.29 35.43
N SER A 14 -2.83 -2.45 36.56
CA SER A 14 -2.71 -3.63 37.41
C SER A 14 -3.20 -4.92 36.75
N LYS A 15 -4.26 -4.84 35.93
CA LYS A 15 -4.85 -6.01 35.26
C LYS A 15 -4.11 -6.43 34.00
N PHE A 16 -3.50 -5.49 33.28
CA PHE A 16 -2.99 -5.75 31.93
C PHE A 16 -1.50 -5.44 31.74
N CYS A 17 -0.87 -4.62 32.59
CA CYS A 17 0.50 -4.15 32.40
C CYS A 17 1.54 -4.74 33.38
N ARG A 18 1.16 -5.56 34.36
CA ARG A 18 2.13 -6.25 35.25
C ARG A 18 2.82 -7.46 34.62
N THR A 19 3.01 -7.43 33.30
CA THR A 19 3.88 -8.36 32.59
C THR A 19 5.02 -7.53 32.02
N ASP A 20 6.23 -7.79 32.50
CA ASP A 20 7.53 -7.27 32.05
C ASP A 20 8.02 -5.92 32.60
N VAL A 21 8.18 -5.82 33.94
CA VAL A 21 9.31 -5.05 34.51
C VAL A 21 9.85 -5.77 35.74
N LEU A 22 11.19 -5.93 35.79
CA LEU A 22 12.04 -6.41 36.90
C LEU A 22 12.49 -7.89 36.83
N ARG A 23 13.32 -8.23 35.83
CA ARG A 23 14.44 -9.15 36.04
C ARG A 23 15.69 -8.32 36.33
N GLY A 24 15.84 -7.90 37.59
CA GLY A 24 16.97 -7.14 38.08
C GLY A 24 17.21 -7.44 39.56
N GLU A 25 18.28 -8.19 39.82
CA GLU A 25 19.04 -8.28 41.07
C GLU A 25 18.50 -9.14 42.22
N ALA A 26 19.24 -10.23 42.45
CA ALA A 26 19.14 -11.13 43.58
C ALA A 26 19.92 -10.58 44.78
N SER A 27 19.36 -10.71 45.98
CA SER A 27 20.10 -10.66 47.24
C SER A 27 19.43 -11.54 48.30
N GLY A 28 20.12 -12.62 48.66
CA GLY A 28 20.22 -13.11 50.05
C GLY A 28 19.21 -14.13 50.57
N GLY A 29 19.65 -15.40 50.69
CA GLY A 29 19.69 -16.05 52.01
C GLY A 29 18.86 -17.32 52.29
N GLY A 30 19.49 -18.50 52.12
CA GLY A 30 19.37 -19.70 52.98
C GLY A 30 18.18 -20.67 52.75
N ALA A 31 18.25 -21.99 52.98
CA ALA A 31 19.32 -22.95 53.30
C ALA A 31 18.74 -24.40 53.21
N GLY A 32 19.60 -25.39 52.93
CA GLY A 32 19.39 -26.84 53.14
C GLY A 32 19.00 -27.64 51.88
N THR A 33 19.55 -28.81 51.52
CA THR A 33 20.50 -29.74 52.19
C THR A 33 20.90 -30.85 51.19
N GLY A 34 22.17 -31.32 51.22
CA GLY A 34 22.68 -32.63 50.71
C GLY A 34 23.14 -32.70 49.23
N SER A 35 24.44 -32.55 48.88
CA SER A 35 25.62 -33.47 48.98
C SER A 35 25.45 -34.73 48.11
N TYR A 36 26.30 -35.11 47.13
CA TYR A 36 27.78 -35.30 47.04
C TYR A 36 28.21 -35.27 45.54
N GLY A 37 29.23 -34.54 45.07
CA GLY A 37 30.67 -34.91 44.95
C GLY A 37 30.97 -35.84 43.75
N THR A 38 31.94 -35.68 42.83
CA THR A 38 33.14 -34.83 42.68
C THR A 38 33.79 -35.07 41.29
N ALA A 39 34.41 -34.02 40.75
CA ALA A 39 35.74 -33.96 40.09
C ALA A 39 36.03 -34.48 38.65
N ALA A 40 36.63 -33.56 37.89
CA ALA A 40 37.92 -33.66 37.18
C ALA A 40 37.96 -33.78 35.63
N ALA A 41 38.59 -32.74 35.05
CA ALA A 41 39.72 -32.77 34.12
C ALA A 41 39.55 -33.23 32.66
N GLU A 42 39.80 -32.25 31.78
CA GLU A 42 40.52 -32.28 30.50
C GLU A 42 40.92 -33.62 29.85
N ARG A 43 40.51 -33.81 28.57
CA ARG A 43 41.41 -33.99 27.40
C ARG A 43 40.68 -34.36 26.08
N ASN A 44 40.85 -33.49 25.09
CA ASN A 44 41.28 -33.70 23.70
C ASN A 44 40.95 -34.99 22.88
N ARG A 45 40.52 -34.75 21.61
CA ARG A 45 40.60 -35.61 20.38
C ARG A 45 39.72 -36.88 20.35
N SER A 46 39.00 -37.26 19.29
CA SER A 46 39.02 -36.91 17.87
C SER A 46 37.77 -37.48 17.14
N SER A 47 37.38 -36.80 16.06
CA SER A 47 36.80 -37.32 14.80
C SER A 47 35.29 -37.53 14.59
N ASN A 48 34.84 -36.87 13.50
CA ASN A 48 33.70 -37.10 12.60
C ASN A 48 32.27 -36.76 13.07
N SER A 49 31.70 -35.67 12.53
CA SER A 49 30.97 -35.74 11.25
C SER A 49 30.44 -34.36 10.84
N VAL A 50 30.47 -34.16 9.53
CA VAL A 50 30.15 -32.95 8.78
C VAL A 50 28.65 -32.66 8.85
N MET A 51 28.26 -31.46 9.29
CA MET A 51 27.03 -30.81 8.84
C MET A 51 27.37 -29.36 8.49
N ARG A 52 27.67 -29.17 7.20
CA ARG A 52 27.79 -27.85 6.57
C ARG A 52 26.44 -27.15 6.72
N ARG A 53 26.41 -26.04 7.46
CA ARG A 53 25.36 -25.03 7.29
C ARG A 53 25.59 -24.39 5.93
N SER A 54 24.71 -24.67 4.98
CA SER A 54 24.60 -23.87 3.76
C SER A 54 24.30 -22.43 4.18
N LYS A 55 25.17 -21.53 3.72
CA LYS A 55 24.99 -20.08 3.81
C LYS A 55 24.39 -19.68 2.47
N GLU A 56 23.10 -19.47 2.46
CA GLU A 56 22.31 -19.04 1.30
C GLU A 56 21.63 -17.72 1.70
N ASP A 57 22.42 -16.66 1.89
CA ASP A 57 21.93 -15.34 2.26
C ASP A 57 22.62 -14.22 1.46
N ASP A 58 23.15 -14.49 0.26
CA ASP A 58 24.07 -13.54 -0.41
C ASP A 58 23.70 -13.07 -1.84
N ASP A 59 22.46 -13.22 -2.32
CA ASP A 59 22.09 -12.72 -3.67
C ASP A 59 20.83 -11.83 -3.74
N ILE A 60 20.46 -11.16 -2.63
CA ILE A 60 19.35 -10.19 -2.67
C ILE A 60 19.79 -8.87 -3.32
N GLU A 61 21.02 -8.42 -3.06
CA GLU A 61 21.54 -7.16 -3.60
C GLU A 61 21.66 -7.20 -5.14
N GLY A 62 22.09 -8.34 -5.69
CA GLY A 62 22.17 -8.54 -7.15
C GLY A 62 20.80 -8.51 -7.83
N LEU A 63 19.77 -9.05 -7.19
CA LEU A 63 18.39 -9.02 -7.71
C LEU A 63 17.79 -7.60 -7.65
N ILE A 64 18.14 -6.82 -6.63
CA ILE A 64 17.72 -5.43 -6.50
C ILE A 64 18.41 -4.57 -7.58
N GLU A 65 19.71 -4.76 -7.79
CA GLU A 65 20.49 -4.07 -8.82
C GLU A 65 19.94 -4.34 -10.23
N ASP A 66 19.56 -5.59 -10.54
CA ASP A 66 18.94 -5.97 -11.82
C ASP A 66 17.55 -5.33 -12.02
N ILE A 67 16.76 -5.17 -10.96
CA ILE A 67 15.47 -4.47 -11.06
C ILE A 67 15.72 -2.98 -11.38
N PHE A 68 16.69 -2.33 -10.75
CA PHE A 68 17.00 -0.92 -11.06
C PHE A 68 17.64 -0.72 -12.43
N HIS A 69 18.45 -1.67 -12.92
CA HIS A 69 18.99 -1.64 -14.29
C HIS A 69 17.91 -1.80 -15.35
N ASN A 70 16.83 -2.54 -15.07
CA ASN A 70 15.67 -2.67 -15.95
C ASN A 70 14.67 -1.50 -15.86
N VAL A 71 14.87 -0.56 -14.93
CA VAL A 71 14.05 0.67 -14.77
C VAL A 71 14.87 1.93 -15.09
N ARG A 72 16.15 1.78 -15.47
CA ARG A 72 16.99 2.88 -15.92
C ARG A 72 16.61 3.25 -17.35
N PHE A 73 16.08 4.47 -17.51
CA PHE A 73 15.74 5.10 -18.78
C PHE A 73 16.89 4.94 -19.79
N ASP A 74 16.69 4.13 -20.83
CA ASP A 74 17.55 4.15 -22.00
C ASP A 74 17.26 5.45 -22.77
N GLU A 75 18.17 6.41 -22.64
CA GLU A 75 18.42 7.36 -23.71
C GLU A 75 18.80 6.59 -24.99
N GLU A 76 18.21 7.00 -26.11
CA GLU A 76 18.62 6.68 -27.49
C GLU A 76 18.40 5.24 -28.00
N MET A 77 17.15 4.92 -28.35
CA MET A 77 16.83 3.78 -29.21
C MET A 77 17.00 4.13 -30.70
N LYS A 78 18.12 3.68 -31.30
CA LYS A 78 18.34 3.59 -32.75
C LYS A 78 18.09 2.12 -33.18
N PRO A 79 17.46 1.85 -34.35
CA PRO A 79 16.91 0.52 -34.62
C PRO A 79 17.98 -0.52 -34.96
N ARG A 80 17.77 -1.73 -34.42
CA ARG A 80 18.63 -2.93 -34.53
C ARG A 80 18.45 -3.67 -35.87
N SER A 81 19.47 -4.44 -36.23
CA SER A 81 19.38 -5.57 -37.16
C SER A 81 19.95 -6.86 -36.53
N HIS A 82 19.03 -7.78 -36.22
CA HIS A 82 19.04 -9.24 -36.39
C HIS A 82 19.88 -10.23 -35.54
N THR A 83 19.20 -11.37 -35.33
CA THR A 83 19.60 -12.75 -34.95
C THR A 83 19.83 -12.99 -33.45
N SER A 84 19.00 -13.76 -32.74
CA SER A 84 18.69 -15.21 -32.78
C SER A 84 19.32 -15.84 -31.54
N ASP A 85 18.55 -16.03 -30.47
CA ASP A 85 18.41 -17.30 -29.76
C ASP A 85 17.62 -17.09 -28.47
N GLU A 86 16.66 -17.98 -28.29
CA GLU A 86 15.69 -18.04 -27.21
C GLU A 86 16.40 -18.38 -25.89
N PRO A 87 16.03 -17.74 -24.79
CA PRO A 87 15.36 -18.52 -23.77
C PRO A 87 13.97 -17.95 -23.55
N THR A 88 12.97 -18.82 -23.61
CA THR A 88 11.59 -18.54 -23.24
C THR A 88 11.56 -18.28 -21.73
N ILE A 89 12.03 -17.11 -21.31
CA ILE A 89 11.53 -16.48 -20.11
C ILE A 89 10.18 -15.92 -20.54
N ARG A 90 9.17 -16.80 -20.47
CA ARG A 90 7.81 -16.35 -20.16
C ARG A 90 7.93 -15.70 -18.79
N SER A 91 8.41 -14.46 -18.78
CA SER A 91 8.02 -13.51 -17.76
C SER A 91 6.52 -13.59 -17.82
N SER A 92 5.93 -14.17 -16.78
CA SER A 92 4.56 -13.88 -16.45
C SER A 92 4.55 -12.39 -16.13
N ILE A 93 4.61 -11.56 -17.18
CA ILE A 93 3.86 -10.31 -17.22
C ILE A 93 2.49 -10.85 -16.93
N GLN A 94 2.10 -10.82 -15.67
CA GLN A 94 0.74 -11.12 -15.31
C GLN A 94 -0.03 -10.14 -16.18
N MET A 95 -0.68 -10.67 -17.22
CA MET A 95 -1.62 -9.94 -18.07
C MET A 95 -2.89 -9.66 -17.26
N SER A 96 -2.73 -9.37 -15.97
CA SER A 96 -3.73 -9.17 -14.96
C SER A 96 -4.24 -7.74 -15.07
N GLY A 97 -4.96 -7.48 -16.15
CA GLY A 97 -5.67 -6.23 -16.42
C GLY A 97 -4.75 -5.08 -16.86
N LYS A 98 -5.16 -4.37 -17.92
CA LYS A 98 -4.52 -3.12 -18.31
C LYS A 98 -4.83 -2.09 -17.20
N LYS A 99 -3.80 -1.58 -16.52
CA LYS A 99 -3.94 -0.58 -15.44
C LYS A 99 -3.33 0.75 -15.88
N CYS A 100 -3.90 1.86 -15.45
CA CYS A 100 -3.30 3.18 -15.65
C CYS A 100 -2.02 3.32 -14.82
N CYS A 101 -0.96 3.86 -15.44
CA CYS A 101 0.29 4.20 -14.76
C CYS A 101 1.01 5.32 -15.53
N PRO A 102 0.98 6.58 -15.06
CA PRO A 102 0.25 7.09 -13.89
C PRO A 102 -1.27 7.21 -14.13
N VAL A 103 -2.03 7.45 -13.06
CA VAL A 103 -3.49 7.58 -13.10
C VAL A 103 -3.86 9.04 -13.27
N TYR A 104 -4.50 9.39 -14.38
CA TYR A 104 -4.99 10.74 -14.60
C TYR A 104 -6.50 10.86 -14.37
N VAL A 105 -6.89 12.00 -13.84
CA VAL A 105 -8.27 12.46 -13.68
C VAL A 105 -8.43 13.76 -14.48
N GLY A 106 -9.54 13.95 -15.18
CA GLY A 106 -9.73 15.11 -16.06
C GLY A 106 -11.17 15.58 -16.15
N GLY A 107 -11.40 16.72 -16.80
CA GLY A 107 -12.76 17.20 -17.11
C GLY A 107 -13.41 16.45 -18.27
N SER A 108 -14.65 16.82 -18.62
CA SER A 108 -15.43 16.16 -19.68
C SER A 108 -14.80 16.24 -21.08
N LYS A 109 -13.88 17.19 -21.31
CA LYS A 109 -13.13 17.31 -22.56
C LYS A 109 -12.02 16.28 -22.71
N ALA A 110 -11.56 15.68 -21.61
CA ALA A 110 -10.49 14.71 -21.64
C ALA A 110 -11.05 13.32 -22.00
N PRO A 111 -10.48 12.63 -23.01
CA PRO A 111 -10.95 11.31 -23.39
C PRO A 111 -10.65 10.29 -22.28
N TYR A 112 -11.57 9.34 -22.13
CA TYR A 112 -11.35 8.17 -21.28
C TYR A 112 -10.33 7.22 -21.90
N GLY A 113 -9.70 6.42 -21.04
CA GLY A 113 -8.88 5.29 -21.45
C GLY A 113 -7.74 5.03 -20.48
N ILE A 114 -6.82 4.16 -20.92
CA ILE A 114 -5.65 3.78 -20.13
C ILE A 114 -4.64 4.92 -20.14
N GLY A 115 -4.42 5.52 -18.97
CA GLY A 115 -3.38 6.53 -18.75
C GLY A 115 -1.99 5.88 -18.73
N THR A 116 -1.11 6.35 -19.60
CA THR A 116 0.32 6.03 -19.58
C THR A 116 1.14 7.32 -19.66
N ASN A 117 2.43 7.29 -19.32
CA ASN A 117 3.30 8.47 -19.43
C ASN A 117 3.29 9.12 -20.84
N LEU A 118 3.06 8.32 -21.89
CA LEU A 118 2.97 8.77 -23.28
C LEU A 118 1.54 9.12 -23.70
N SER A 119 0.53 8.52 -23.05
CA SER A 119 -0.89 8.74 -23.37
C SER A 119 -1.64 9.22 -22.14
N GLN A 120 -1.73 10.54 -22.04
CA GLN A 120 -2.49 11.23 -21.00
C GLN A 120 -4.00 11.06 -21.24
N ARG A 121 -4.60 10.07 -20.58
CA ARG A 121 -6.02 9.73 -20.68
C ARG A 121 -6.64 9.59 -19.30
N THR A 122 -7.90 9.98 -19.18
CA THR A 122 -8.61 9.91 -17.91
C THR A 122 -9.07 8.49 -17.61
N CYS A 123 -8.82 8.00 -16.39
CA CYS A 123 -9.28 6.70 -15.96
C CYS A 123 -10.80 6.71 -15.69
N ASP A 124 -11.53 5.76 -16.27
CA ASP A 124 -12.95 5.51 -16.03
C ASP A 124 -13.19 4.45 -14.94
N HIS A 125 -12.24 3.53 -14.75
CA HIS A 125 -12.29 2.48 -13.72
C HIS A 125 -11.55 2.89 -12.45
N LEU A 126 -12.00 3.95 -11.77
CA LEU A 126 -11.40 4.40 -10.51
C LEU A 126 -12.04 3.69 -9.30
N ARG A 127 -11.21 3.26 -8.35
CA ARG A 127 -11.62 2.66 -7.07
C ARG A 127 -10.98 3.43 -5.93
N CYS A 128 -11.75 3.72 -4.88
CA CYS A 128 -11.22 4.34 -3.69
C CYS A 128 -10.68 3.27 -2.72
N THR A 129 -9.44 3.38 -2.27
CA THR A 129 -8.86 2.44 -1.30
C THR A 129 -9.30 2.70 0.13
N ALA A 130 -9.86 3.88 0.44
CA ALA A 130 -10.33 4.22 1.79
C ALA A 130 -11.72 3.65 2.09
N CYS A 131 -12.67 3.75 1.15
CA CYS A 131 -14.02 3.20 1.33
C CYS A 131 -14.28 1.93 0.52
N ASP A 132 -13.32 1.49 -0.31
CA ASP A 132 -13.40 0.33 -1.19
C ASP A 132 -14.52 0.35 -2.27
N PHE A 133 -15.14 1.51 -2.47
CA PHE A 133 -16.17 1.71 -3.50
C PHE A 133 -15.57 2.24 -4.81
N ASN A 134 -16.25 1.93 -5.91
CA ASN A 134 -15.99 2.56 -7.19
C ASN A 134 -16.27 4.07 -7.13
N VAL A 135 -15.41 4.84 -7.79
CA VAL A 135 -15.60 6.28 -7.94
C VAL A 135 -16.60 6.49 -9.07
N VAL A 136 -17.73 7.11 -8.76
CA VAL A 136 -18.71 7.53 -9.77
C VAL A 136 -18.18 8.77 -10.49
N ILE A 137 -18.49 8.84 -11.78
CA ILE A 137 -17.98 9.87 -12.68
C ILE A 137 -19.17 10.45 -13.44
N TYR A 138 -19.29 11.78 -13.43
CA TYR A 138 -20.36 12.48 -14.13
C TYR A 138 -19.81 13.63 -14.98
N ASP A 139 -20.09 13.56 -16.28
CA ASP A 139 -19.65 14.53 -17.29
C ASP A 139 -20.49 15.82 -17.26
N ASP A 140 -19.81 16.97 -17.42
CA ASP A 140 -20.41 18.31 -17.43
C ASP A 140 -21.13 18.72 -16.13
N TYR A 141 -20.71 18.13 -15.01
CA TYR A 141 -21.15 18.48 -13.67
C TYR A 141 -19.98 18.85 -12.77
N GLN A 142 -20.27 19.67 -11.76
CA GLN A 142 -19.41 19.91 -10.61
C GLN A 142 -20.24 19.74 -9.33
N TRP A 143 -19.58 19.41 -8.22
CA TRP A 143 -20.20 19.38 -6.91
C TRP A 143 -20.45 20.81 -6.42
N ASP A 144 -21.60 21.01 -5.78
CA ASP A 144 -21.91 22.25 -5.08
C ASP A 144 -21.00 22.43 -3.85
N THR A 145 -20.79 23.67 -3.41
CA THR A 145 -19.97 23.95 -2.22
C THR A 145 -20.64 23.54 -0.91
N SER A 146 -21.95 23.31 -0.90
CA SER A 146 -22.71 22.77 0.23
C SER A 146 -22.60 21.24 0.37
N CYS A 147 -21.87 20.57 -0.53
CA CYS A 147 -21.59 19.15 -0.42
C CYS A 147 -20.76 18.83 0.84
N ASP A 148 -21.19 17.81 1.57
CA ASP A 148 -20.62 17.40 2.83
C ASP A 148 -20.40 15.88 2.86
N TYR A 149 -19.56 15.43 3.79
CA TYR A 149 -19.20 14.02 3.91
C TYR A 149 -20.43 13.10 4.13
N LEU A 150 -21.39 13.53 4.95
CA LEU A 150 -22.59 12.74 5.26
C LEU A 150 -23.47 12.55 4.03
N PHE A 151 -23.53 13.55 3.14
CA PHE A 151 -24.28 13.43 1.89
C PHE A 151 -23.75 12.28 1.03
N PHE A 152 -22.44 12.20 0.78
CA PHE A 152 -21.89 11.10 -0.02
C PHE A 152 -22.03 9.75 0.66
N ARG A 153 -21.82 9.69 1.98
CA ARG A 153 -21.95 8.44 2.74
C ARG A 153 -23.37 7.85 2.67
N ASN A 154 -24.40 8.69 2.67
CA ASN A 154 -25.80 8.26 2.72
C ASN A 154 -26.43 8.05 1.33
N HIS A 155 -25.93 8.73 0.31
CA HIS A 155 -26.59 8.77 -1.01
C HIS A 155 -25.80 8.07 -2.12
N MET A 156 -24.52 7.71 -1.93
CA MET A 156 -23.77 6.95 -2.92
C MET A 156 -24.22 5.48 -2.99
N PRO A 157 -24.33 4.87 -4.19
CA PRO A 157 -24.08 5.43 -5.53
C PRO A 157 -25.34 5.96 -6.25
N GLU A 158 -26.42 6.29 -5.54
CA GLU A 158 -27.70 6.66 -6.15
C GLU A 158 -27.64 8.03 -6.86
N PHE A 159 -27.59 8.00 -8.19
CA PHE A 159 -27.52 9.21 -9.03
C PHE A 159 -28.64 10.21 -8.75
N SER A 160 -29.89 9.75 -8.58
CA SER A 160 -31.04 10.64 -8.36
C SER A 160 -30.87 11.54 -7.15
N ARG A 161 -30.27 11.01 -6.07
CA ARG A 161 -29.98 11.77 -4.85
C ARG A 161 -28.74 12.65 -5.02
N LEU A 162 -27.70 12.13 -5.69
CA LEU A 162 -26.46 12.89 -5.92
C LEU A 162 -26.70 14.12 -6.80
N GLN A 163 -27.60 14.02 -7.78
CA GLN A 163 -27.92 15.11 -8.72
C GLN A 163 -28.44 16.37 -8.01
N GLU A 164 -29.07 16.25 -6.84
CA GLU A 164 -29.59 17.39 -6.07
C GLU A 164 -28.50 18.40 -5.70
N LYS A 165 -27.27 17.93 -5.44
CA LYS A 165 -26.11 18.78 -5.11
C LYS A 165 -25.11 18.91 -6.27
N MET A 166 -25.57 18.72 -7.51
CA MET A 166 -24.75 18.88 -8.71
C MET A 166 -25.11 20.14 -9.48
N ILE A 167 -24.08 20.91 -9.85
CA ILE A 167 -24.21 22.09 -10.71
C ILE A 167 -23.74 21.72 -12.12
N ARG A 168 -24.56 22.02 -13.12
CA ARG A 168 -24.17 21.86 -14.54
C ARG A 168 -23.05 22.84 -14.90
N LYS A 169 -21.91 22.32 -15.32
CA LYS A 169 -20.78 23.10 -15.79
C LYS A 169 -20.02 22.37 -16.89
N LYS A 170 -20.18 22.88 -18.11
CA LYS A 170 -19.54 22.33 -19.31
C LYS A 170 -18.02 22.30 -19.17
N GLY A 171 -17.41 21.19 -19.56
CA GLY A 171 -15.96 21.00 -19.50
C GLY A 171 -15.42 20.55 -18.15
N THR A 172 -16.28 20.39 -17.14
CA THR A 172 -15.91 19.87 -15.81
C THR A 172 -16.48 18.48 -15.63
N ARG A 173 -15.84 17.66 -14.80
CA ARG A 173 -16.31 16.34 -14.44
C ARG A 173 -16.33 16.20 -12.92
N ALA A 174 -17.42 15.67 -12.40
CA ALA A 174 -17.61 15.42 -10.99
C ALA A 174 -17.25 13.96 -10.68
N TYR A 175 -16.34 13.78 -9.74
CA TYR A 175 -15.89 12.49 -9.23
C TYR A 175 -16.30 12.35 -7.78
N ALA A 176 -16.82 11.20 -7.38
CA ALA A 176 -17.07 10.93 -5.96
C ALA A 176 -17.02 9.45 -5.63
N CYS A 177 -16.65 9.16 -4.39
CA CYS A 177 -16.92 7.90 -3.72
C CYS A 177 -17.69 8.20 -2.42
N GLN A 178 -17.88 7.21 -1.55
CA GLN A 178 -18.57 7.42 -0.27
C GLN A 178 -17.83 8.35 0.70
N CYS A 179 -16.50 8.47 0.58
CA CYS A 179 -15.68 9.23 1.55
C CYS A 179 -15.04 10.49 0.99
N SER A 180 -14.99 10.65 -0.34
CA SER A 180 -14.25 11.73 -0.98
C SER A 180 -14.93 12.14 -2.28
N TRP A 181 -14.84 13.42 -2.64
CA TRP A 181 -15.42 13.97 -3.86
C TRP A 181 -14.55 15.10 -4.39
N ARG A 182 -14.52 15.25 -5.71
CA ARG A 182 -13.79 16.32 -6.41
C ARG A 182 -14.46 16.72 -7.70
N SER A 183 -14.20 17.94 -8.13
CA SER A 183 -14.62 18.45 -9.44
C SER A 183 -13.39 18.92 -10.19
N ILE A 184 -13.18 18.36 -11.38
CA ILE A 184 -11.93 18.52 -12.13
C ILE A 184 -12.27 19.02 -13.53
N LYS A 185 -11.55 20.05 -13.98
CA LYS A 185 -11.74 20.68 -15.29
C LYS A 185 -10.61 20.35 -16.26
N GLU A 186 -9.38 20.41 -15.79
CA GLU A 186 -8.17 20.13 -16.57
C GLU A 186 -7.62 18.76 -16.21
N LEU A 187 -6.81 18.18 -17.08
CA LEU A 187 -6.19 16.90 -16.79
C LEU A 187 -5.19 17.07 -15.64
N THR A 188 -5.32 16.25 -14.61
CA THR A 188 -4.50 16.28 -13.40
C THR A 188 -4.01 14.87 -13.09
N ASP A 189 -2.74 14.77 -12.73
CA ASP A 189 -2.19 13.53 -12.21
C ASP A 189 -2.68 13.31 -10.78
N LEU A 190 -3.30 12.18 -10.53
CA LEU A 190 -3.82 11.83 -9.21
C LEU A 190 -2.71 11.72 -8.16
N ALA A 191 -1.47 11.44 -8.58
CA ALA A 191 -0.31 11.43 -7.69
C ALA A 191 -0.03 12.80 -7.05
N SER A 192 -0.48 13.89 -7.67
CA SER A 192 -0.34 15.24 -7.11
C SER A 192 -1.31 15.54 -5.96
N ASP A 193 -2.42 14.79 -5.86
CA ASP A 193 -3.52 15.08 -4.95
C ASP A 193 -3.56 14.06 -3.80
N GLN A 194 -2.70 14.28 -2.79
CA GLN A 194 -2.46 13.32 -1.70
C GLN A 194 -3.71 13.00 -0.85
N HIS A 195 -4.74 13.84 -0.91
CA HIS A 195 -6.00 13.64 -0.18
C HIS A 195 -6.92 12.61 -0.84
N LEU A 196 -6.67 12.24 -2.10
CA LEU A 196 -7.50 11.29 -2.83
C LEU A 196 -6.85 9.92 -2.84
N HIS A 197 -7.46 9.01 -2.09
CA HIS A 197 -7.08 7.61 -2.07
C HIS A 197 -7.69 6.84 -3.24
N TRP A 198 -7.67 7.39 -4.44
CA TRP A 198 -8.24 6.75 -5.64
C TRP A 198 -7.13 6.05 -6.43
N VAL A 199 -7.45 4.89 -7.01
CA VAL A 199 -6.53 4.09 -7.83
C VAL A 199 -7.27 3.50 -9.01
N CYS A 200 -6.54 3.09 -10.05
CA CYS A 200 -7.14 2.35 -11.16
C CYS A 200 -7.52 0.93 -10.72
N GLY A 201 -8.81 0.59 -10.79
CA GLY A 201 -9.40 -0.71 -10.47
C GLY A 201 -9.22 -1.79 -11.55
N LYS A 202 -8.40 -1.52 -12.58
CA LYS A 202 -8.15 -2.31 -13.81
C LYS A 202 -9.24 -2.11 -14.87
N HIS A 203 -8.82 -1.96 -16.12
CA HIS A 203 -9.71 -1.92 -17.28
C HIS A 203 -9.94 -3.34 -17.79
N ALA A 204 -11.20 -3.70 -18.02
CA ALA A 204 -11.57 -4.92 -18.75
C ALA A 204 -11.42 -4.66 -20.25
N GLU A 205 -10.90 -5.64 -20.98
CA GLU A 205 -10.72 -5.59 -22.45
C GLU A 205 -12.01 -5.89 -23.20
#